data_AF-A0A948B3D3-F1
#
_entry.id   AF-A0A948B3D3-F1
#
_cell.length_a   1.000
_cell.length_b   1.000
_cell.length_c   1.000
_cell.angle_alpha   90.00
_cell.angle_beta   90.00
_cell.angle_gamma   90.00
#
_symmetry.space_group_name_H-M   'P 1'
#
loop_
_entity.id
_entity.type
_entity.pdbx_description
1 polymer ?
#
loop_
_entity_poly.entity_id
_entity_poly.type
_entity_poly.pdbx_seq_one_letter_code
_entity_poly.pdbx_strand_id
1 'polypeptide(L)'
;MALPLVGNLFSIAAGLSFLVLCMILPLVGPAAMRGSGSPGATAVPHAWANYFTFLGVLLLSLALSALAIFSKMERRKKDGSPLPLYSVGLLVLLLFLLVALLMGLLEI
;
A
#
# COMPACT_ATOMS: atom_id res chain seq x y z
N MET A 1 4.30 -23.16 1.04
CA MET A 1 3.02 -23.77 0.59
C MET A 1 2.79 -23.37 -0.86
N ALA A 2 2.86 -24.32 -1.82
CA ALA A 2 2.92 -24.01 -3.26
C ALA A 2 1.61 -24.32 -4.01
N LEU A 3 0.45 -24.01 -3.42
CA LEU A 3 -0.83 -24.07 -4.12
C LEU A 3 -1.00 -22.80 -4.96
N PRO A 4 -1.32 -22.89 -6.26
CA PRO A 4 -1.45 -21.71 -7.13
C PRO A 4 -2.51 -20.72 -6.63
N LEU A 5 -3.54 -21.22 -5.94
CA LEU A 5 -4.61 -20.43 -5.35
C LEU A 5 -4.10 -19.43 -4.30
N VAL A 6 -3.13 -19.82 -3.46
CA VAL A 6 -2.65 -19.00 -2.33
C VAL A 6 -1.96 -17.73 -2.82
N GLY A 7 -1.05 -17.86 -3.79
CA GLY A 7 -0.35 -16.72 -4.38
C GLY A 7 -1.30 -15.76 -5.12
N ASN A 8 -2.37 -16.28 -5.71
CA ASN A 8 -3.41 -15.47 -6.36
C ASN A 8 -4.26 -14.72 -5.33
N LEU A 9 -4.69 -15.38 -4.26
CA LEU A 9 -5.43 -14.75 -3.17
C LEU A 9 -4.65 -13.59 -2.56
N PHE A 10 -3.36 -13.78 -2.24
CA PHE A 10 -2.52 -12.69 -1.73
C PHE A 10 -2.35 -11.56 -2.73
N SER A 11 -2.27 -11.85 -4.03
CA SER A 11 -2.17 -10.80 -5.05
C SER A 11 -3.45 -9.98 -5.18
N ILE A 12 -4.61 -10.64 -5.15
CA ILE A 12 -5.92 -9.98 -5.18
C ILE A 12 -6.09 -9.13 -3.91
N ALA A 13 -5.79 -9.71 -2.74
CA ALA A 13 -5.84 -8.99 -1.47
C ALA A 13 -4.90 -7.78 -1.45
N ALA A 14 -3.67 -7.92 -1.97
CA ALA A 14 -2.73 -6.81 -2.11
C ALA A 14 -3.26 -5.71 -3.03
N GLY A 15 -3.87 -6.08 -4.17
CA GLY A 15 -4.49 -5.13 -5.09
C GLY A 15 -5.67 -4.38 -4.48
N LEU A 16 -6.55 -5.07 -3.75
CA LEU A 16 -7.68 -4.45 -3.05
C LEU A 16 -7.21 -3.54 -1.91
N SER A 17 -6.21 -3.99 -1.15
CA SER A 17 -5.59 -3.20 -0.09
C SER A 17 -4.93 -1.92 -0.66
N PHE A 18 -4.27 -2.02 -1.81
CA PHE A 18 -3.72 -0.86 -2.51
C PHE A 18 -4.81 0.10 -3.03
N LEU A 19 -5.93 -0.41 -3.54
CA LEU A 19 -7.07 0.44 -3.92
C LEU A 19 -7.57 1.26 -2.72
N VAL A 20 -7.72 0.61 -1.56
CA VAL A 20 -8.10 1.30 -0.30
C VAL A 20 -7.05 2.33 0.08
N LEU A 21 -5.76 2.00 -0.04
CA LEU A 21 -4.67 2.95 0.20
C LEU A 21 -4.81 4.21 -0.68
N CYS A 22 -5.08 4.04 -1.98
CA CYS A 22 -5.31 5.16 -2.89
C CYS A 22 -6.52 6.02 -2.52
N MET A 23 -7.59 5.41 -1.98
CA MET A 23 -8.77 6.14 -1.51
C MET A 23 -8.50 6.94 -0.24
N ILE A 24 -7.60 6.46 0.63
CA ILE A 24 -7.24 7.13 1.89
C ILE A 24 -6.18 8.21 1.68
N LEU A 25 -5.33 8.08 0.65
CA LEU A 25 -4.23 9.02 0.38
C LEU A 25 -4.65 10.52 0.41
N PRO A 26 -5.80 10.95 -0.16
CA PRO A 26 -6.23 12.35 -0.09
C PRO A 26 -6.63 12.80 1.33
N LEU A 27 -7.00 11.88 2.22
CA LEU A 27 -7.44 12.16 3.59
C LEU A 27 -6.30 12.48 4.56
N VAL A 28 -5.05 12.25 4.13
CA VAL A 28 -3.85 12.53 4.90
C VAL A 28 -3.02 13.65 4.29
N GLY A 29 -3.39 14.18 3.13
CA GLY A 29 -2.62 15.22 2.45
C GLY A 29 -2.61 16.58 3.17
N PRO A 30 -1.86 17.57 2.65
CA PRO A 30 -1.66 18.87 3.29
C PRO A 30 -2.95 19.59 3.65
N ALA A 31 -3.98 19.49 2.80
CA ALA A 31 -5.28 20.10 3.05
C ALA A 31 -5.99 19.50 4.29
N ALA A 32 -5.84 18.20 4.53
CA ALA A 32 -6.39 17.54 5.71
C ALA A 32 -5.59 17.88 6.99
N MET A 33 -4.26 18.00 6.86
CA MET A 33 -3.36 18.24 7.99
C MET A 33 -3.24 19.71 8.41
N ARG A 34 -3.37 20.65 7.45
CA ARG A 34 -3.12 22.09 7.67
C ARG A 34 -4.31 22.99 7.31
N GLY A 35 -5.33 22.43 6.65
CA GLY A 35 -6.44 23.19 6.07
C GLY A 35 -6.19 23.55 4.60
N SER A 36 -7.28 23.77 3.85
CA SER A 36 -7.22 24.01 2.40
C SER A 36 -6.84 25.44 1.98
N GLY A 37 -6.63 26.33 2.95
CA GLY A 37 -6.42 27.77 2.70
C GLY A 37 -7.71 28.58 2.47
N SER A 38 -8.88 27.92 2.43
CA SER A 38 -10.18 28.61 2.42
C SER A 38 -10.43 29.28 3.79
N PRO A 39 -11.11 30.45 3.84
CA PRO A 39 -11.47 31.09 5.11
C PRO A 39 -12.20 30.12 6.05
N GLY A 40 -11.66 29.91 7.25
CA GLY A 40 -12.21 28.98 8.25
C GLY A 40 -11.86 27.50 8.07
N ALA A 41 -11.12 27.12 7.01
CA ALA A 41 -10.69 25.74 6.81
C ALA A 41 -9.42 25.44 7.62
N THR A 42 -9.59 24.72 8.73
CA THR A 42 -8.50 24.22 9.58
C THR A 42 -8.22 22.74 9.29
N ALA A 43 -7.20 22.20 9.97
CA ALA A 43 -6.95 20.76 10.00
C ALA A 43 -8.21 19.96 10.39
N VAL A 44 -8.36 18.77 9.81
CA VAL A 44 -9.48 17.86 10.11
C VAL A 44 -9.31 17.31 11.54
N PRO A 45 -10.37 17.25 12.37
CA PRO A 45 -10.26 16.78 13.76
C PRO A 45 -9.65 15.38 13.93
N HIS A 46 -9.81 14.52 12.91
CA HIS A 46 -9.32 13.14 12.89
C HIS A 46 -8.09 12.93 12.01
N ALA A 47 -7.35 14.00 11.69
CA ALA A 47 -6.17 13.96 10.82
C ALA A 47 -5.14 12.87 11.25
N TRP A 48 -4.84 12.76 12.55
CA TRP A 48 -3.94 11.72 13.05
C TRP A 48 -4.51 10.31 12.97
N ALA A 49 -5.82 10.13 13.16
CA ALA A 49 -6.45 8.82 12.99
C ALA A 49 -6.39 8.37 11.52
N ASN A 50 -6.57 9.32 10.58
CA ASN A 50 -6.41 9.06 9.15
C ASN A 50 -4.96 8.69 8.83
N TYR A 51 -3.98 9.39 9.41
CA TYR A 51 -2.56 9.09 9.25
C TYR A 51 -2.22 7.65 9.66
N PHE A 52 -2.61 7.25 10.87
CA PHE A 52 -2.33 5.88 11.35
C PHE A 52 -3.08 4.83 10.53
N THR A 53 -4.30 5.12 10.08
CA THR A 53 -5.04 4.24 9.17
C THR A 53 -4.29 4.09 7.84
N PHE A 54 -3.83 5.19 7.24
CA PHE A 54 -3.05 5.18 6.01
C PHE A 54 -1.78 4.35 6.16
N LEU A 55 -1.00 4.59 7.22
CA LEU A 55 0.22 3.83 7.51
C LEU A 55 -0.08 2.34 7.72
N GLY A 56 -1.13 2.01 8.46
CA GLY A 56 -1.55 0.63 8.68
C GLY A 56 -1.90 -0.10 7.38
N VAL A 57 -2.68 0.53 6.51
CA VAL A 57 -3.05 -0.03 5.20
C VAL A 57 -1.84 -0.13 4.26
N LEU A 58 -0.90 0.82 4.32
CA LEU A 58 0.35 0.76 3.56
C LEU A 58 1.20 -0.45 3.95
N LEU A 59 1.39 -0.65 5.26
CA LEU A 59 2.14 -1.79 5.81
C LEU A 59 1.45 -3.13 5.51
N LEU A 60 0.12 -3.18 5.61
CA LEU A 60 -0.66 -4.36 5.23
C LEU A 60 -0.49 -4.68 3.74
N SER A 61 -0.57 -3.68 2.87
CA SER A 61 -0.39 -3.85 1.42
C SER A 61 1.01 -4.37 1.10
N LEU A 62 2.05 -3.85 1.78
CA LEU A 62 3.43 -4.34 1.65
C LEU A 62 3.54 -5.81 2.04
N ALA A 63 2.99 -6.18 3.19
CA ALA A 63 3.02 -7.56 3.68
C ALA A 63 2.30 -8.51 2.70
N LEU A 64 1.10 -8.17 2.25
CA LEU A 64 0.34 -8.98 1.28
C LEU A 64 1.08 -9.13 -0.06
N SER A 65 1.68 -8.05 -0.56
CA SER A 65 2.45 -8.08 -1.80
C SER A 65 3.71 -8.95 -1.67
N ALA A 66 4.44 -8.83 -0.55
CA ALA A 66 5.60 -9.66 -0.27
C ALA A 66 5.24 -11.15 -0.14
N LEU A 67 4.14 -11.47 0.55
CA LEU A 67 3.61 -12.83 0.67
C LEU A 67 3.17 -13.41 -0.69
N ALA A 68 2.55 -12.59 -1.53
CA ALA A 68 2.18 -12.98 -2.89
C ALA A 68 3.43 -13.35 -3.73
N ILE A 69 4.48 -12.53 -3.67
CA ILE A 69 5.75 -12.80 -4.36
C ILE A 69 6.38 -14.06 -3.80
N PHE A 70 6.49 -14.19 -2.48
CA PHE A 70 7.08 -15.37 -1.84
C PHE A 70 6.38 -16.66 -2.28
N SER A 71 5.05 -16.69 -2.21
CA SER A 71 4.25 -17.85 -2.62
C SER A 71 4.43 -18.20 -4.11
N LYS A 72 4.43 -17.21 -5.00
CA LYS A 72 4.61 -17.43 -6.44
C LYS A 72 6.06 -17.80 -6.79
N MET A 73 7.04 -17.30 -6.05
CA MET A 73 8.45 -17.67 -6.20
C MET A 73 8.71 -19.10 -5.75
N GLU A 74 8.11 -19.56 -4.64
CA GLU A 74 8.15 -20.98 -4.25
C GLU A 74 7.55 -21.88 -5.32
N ARG A 75 6.43 -21.48 -5.92
CA ARG A 75 5.81 -22.21 -7.03
C ARG A 75 6.73 -22.28 -8.24
N ARG A 76 7.29 -21.14 -8.66
CA ARG A 76 8.23 -21.04 -9.78
C ARG A 76 9.43 -21.97 -9.65
N LYS A 77 9.97 -22.15 -8.43
CA LYS A 77 11.07 -23.11 -8.19
C LYS A 77 10.68 -24.56 -8.51
N LYS A 78 9.38 -24.90 -8.46
CA LYS A 78 8.87 -26.26 -8.72
C LYS A 78 8.40 -26.47 -10.15
N ASP A 79 7.76 -25.48 -10.76
CA ASP A 79 7.08 -25.64 -12.06
C ASP A 79 7.59 -24.71 -13.17
N GLY A 80 8.62 -23.90 -12.90
CA GLY A 80 9.21 -23.00 -13.89
C GLY A 80 8.29 -21.83 -14.31
N SER A 81 7.20 -21.59 -13.58
CA SER A 81 6.24 -20.51 -13.89
C SER A 81 6.89 -19.13 -14.04
N PRO A 82 6.29 -18.22 -14.84
CA PRO A 82 6.86 -16.89 -15.09
C PRO A 82 6.96 -16.06 -13.80
N LEU A 83 7.87 -15.08 -13.81
CA LEU A 83 8.04 -14.15 -12.69
C LEU A 83 6.75 -13.35 -12.43
N PRO A 84 6.37 -13.14 -11.15
CA PRO A 84 5.15 -12.41 -10.80
C PRO A 84 5.34 -10.89 -10.90
N LEU A 85 5.54 -10.38 -12.13
CA LEU A 85 5.90 -8.99 -12.40
C LEU A 85 4.93 -7.97 -11.77
N TYR A 86 3.62 -8.23 -11.82
CA TYR A 86 2.63 -7.33 -11.21
C TYR A 86 2.79 -7.21 -9.69
N SER A 87 2.98 -8.33 -9.00
CA SER A 87 3.18 -8.34 -7.53
C SER A 87 4.49 -7.62 -7.17
N VAL A 88 5.56 -7.85 -7.95
CA VAL A 88 6.84 -7.15 -7.78
C VAL A 88 6.70 -5.65 -8.01
N GLY A 89 6.06 -5.23 -9.11
CA GLY A 89 5.83 -3.81 -9.41
C GLY A 89 5.03 -3.11 -8.32
N LEU A 90 3.96 -3.76 -7.83
CA LEU A 90 3.18 -3.24 -6.71
C LEU A 90 4.01 -3.11 -5.43
N LEU A 91 4.85 -4.10 -5.11
CA LEU A 91 5.75 -4.02 -3.96
C LEU A 91 6.71 -2.83 -4.08
N VAL A 92 7.32 -2.62 -5.25
CA VAL A 92 8.24 -1.49 -5.49
C VAL A 92 7.51 -0.16 -5.31
N LEU A 93 6.31 -0.01 -5.85
CA LEU A 93 5.50 1.20 -5.68
C LEU A 93 5.15 1.46 -4.21
N LEU A 94 4.76 0.42 -3.47
CA LEU A 94 4.46 0.53 -2.04
C LEU A 94 5.70 0.90 -1.21
N LEU A 95 6.87 0.35 -1.55
CA LEU A 95 8.13 0.73 -0.92
C LEU A 95 8.49 2.19 -1.22
N PHE A 96 8.28 2.63 -2.45
CA PHE A 96 8.47 4.03 -2.83
C PHE A 96 7.57 4.96 -2.01
N LEU A 97 6.28 4.62 -1.86
CA LEU A 97 5.35 5.38 -1.01
C LEU A 97 5.80 5.41 0.46
N LEU A 98 6.26 4.28 1.00
CA LEU A 98 6.78 4.23 2.37
C LEU A 98 8.02 5.12 2.55
N VAL A 99 8.96 5.07 1.62
CA VAL A 99 10.16 5.92 1.66
C VAL A 99 9.77 7.39 1.54
N ALA A 100 8.88 7.74 0.61
CA ALA A 100 8.37 9.09 0.46
C ALA A 100 7.70 9.58 1.75
N LEU A 101 6.95 8.72 2.45
CA LEU A 101 6.31 9.06 3.72
C LEU A 101 7.36 9.35 4.80
N LEU A 102 8.36 8.48 4.95
CA LEU A 102 9.42 8.62 5.94
C LEU A 102 10.34 9.82 5.67
N MET A 103 10.51 10.21 4.40
CA MET A 103 11.26 11.39 3.99
C MET A 103 10.44 12.69 4.07
N GLY A 104 9.14 12.61 4.40
CA GLY A 104 8.25 13.77 4.42
C GLY A 104 7.87 14.31 3.03
N LEU A 105 8.14 13.56 1.96
CA LEU A 105 7.86 13.98 0.58
C LEU A 105 6.36 14.02 0.25
N LEU A 106 5.53 13.28 0.99
CA LEU A 106 4.07 13.37 0.85
C LEU A 106 3.45 14.60 1.56
N GLU A 107 4.24 15.38 2.30
CA GLU A 107 3.79 16.55 3.06
C GLU A 107 2.61 16.28 4.01
N ILE A 108 2.54 15.04 4.51
CA ILE A 108 1.60 14.56 5.52
C ILE A 108 2.09 14.97 6.90
#